data_AF-A0A183EFN4-F1
#
_entry.id   AF-A0A183EFN4-F1
#
_cell.length_a   1.000
_cell.length_b   1.000
_cell.length_c   1.000
_cell.angle_alpha   90.00
_cell.angle_beta   90.00
_cell.angle_gamma   90.00
#
_symmetry.space_group_name_H-M   'P 1'
#
loop_
_entity.id
_entity.type
_entity.pdbx_description
1 polymer ?
#
loop_
_entity_poly.entity_id
_entity_poly.type
_entity_poly.pdbx_seq_one_letter_code
_entity_poly.pdbx_strand_id
1 'polypeptide(L)'
;MRTVGRIRYETGQKAPVKTDSFYKPIARRPFESAPLVIPKVLQKELPYRLKPKVAQELRKKEEKLVEQHTAVILEPHESKIHQFMEMVDTLYEEKQKKDRQALEERVKKHRLEMAELDAQKVRGIKKTKKKICRALSKREQMKLRKALDSVTSHS
;
A
#
# COMPACT_ATOMS: atom_id res chain seq x y z
N MET A 1 -7.18 52.42 -23.23
CA MET A 1 -8.08 51.81 -22.22
C MET A 1 -7.23 51.38 -21.02
N ARG A 2 -7.63 51.66 -19.78
CA ARG A 2 -6.86 51.26 -18.57
C ARG A 2 -7.16 49.80 -18.19
N THR A 3 -6.23 49.10 -17.55
CA THR A 3 -6.45 47.72 -17.07
C THR A 3 -7.28 47.71 -15.78
N VAL A 4 -7.96 46.60 -15.49
CA VAL A 4 -8.75 46.41 -14.26
C VAL A 4 -7.87 46.57 -13.02
N GLY A 5 -6.63 46.07 -13.06
CA GLY A 5 -5.66 46.25 -11.98
C GLY A 5 -5.30 47.72 -11.76
N ARG A 6 -5.08 48.47 -12.84
CA ARG A 6 -4.74 49.90 -12.74
C ARG A 6 -5.91 50.74 -12.21
N ILE A 7 -7.13 50.48 -12.66
CA ILE A 7 -8.35 51.15 -12.16
C ILE A 7 -8.52 50.89 -10.66
N ARG A 8 -8.34 49.65 -10.21
CA ARG A 8 -8.44 49.28 -8.79
C ARG A 8 -7.36 49.96 -7.93
N TYR A 9 -6.13 50.06 -8.44
CA TYR A 9 -5.05 50.76 -7.77
C TYR A 9 -5.34 52.27 -7.62
N GLU A 10 -5.76 52.94 -8.69
CA GLU A 10 -6.08 54.38 -8.69
C GLU A 10 -7.31 54.72 -7.83
N THR A 11 -8.28 53.82 -7.73
CA THR A 11 -9.49 53.97 -6.91
C THR A 11 -9.32 53.45 -5.47
N GLY A 12 -8.16 52.88 -5.11
CA GLY A 12 -7.90 52.31 -3.79
C GLY A 12 -8.73 51.06 -3.47
N GLN A 13 -9.33 50.40 -4.47
CA GLN A 13 -10.19 49.23 -4.28
C GLN A 13 -9.39 47.92 -4.31
N LYS A 14 -9.60 47.05 -3.31
CA LYS A 14 -9.05 45.70 -3.31
C LYS A 14 -9.82 44.79 -4.27
N ALA A 15 -9.13 43.81 -4.84
CA ALA A 15 -9.80 42.77 -5.63
C ALA A 15 -10.74 41.96 -4.72
N PRO A 16 -11.98 41.66 -5.14
CA PRO A 16 -12.87 40.80 -4.37
C PRO A 16 -12.32 39.38 -4.40
N VAL A 17 -12.05 38.80 -3.22
CA VAL A 17 -11.62 37.41 -3.08
C VAL A 17 -12.61 36.68 -2.18
N LYS A 18 -13.06 35.50 -2.64
CA LYS A 18 -13.97 34.64 -1.87
C LYS A 18 -13.17 33.88 -0.81
N THR A 19 -13.60 33.93 0.44
CA THR A 19 -12.95 33.26 1.58
C THR A 19 -12.88 31.74 1.44
N ASP A 20 -13.86 31.15 0.75
CA ASP A 20 -13.97 29.70 0.56
C ASP A 20 -13.17 29.20 -0.65
N SER A 21 -12.73 30.11 -1.52
CA SER A 21 -11.86 29.76 -2.67
C SER A 21 -10.40 29.64 -2.29
N PHE A 22 -10.00 30.10 -1.10
CA PHE A 22 -8.64 29.91 -0.61
C PHE A 22 -8.42 28.44 -0.24
N TYR A 23 -7.33 27.87 -0.73
CA TYR A 23 -6.86 26.56 -0.27
C TYR A 23 -6.62 26.60 1.24
N LYS A 24 -7.15 25.59 1.94
CA LYS A 24 -6.97 25.40 3.39
C LYS A 24 -6.40 24.00 3.63
N PRO A 25 -5.51 23.82 4.62
CA PRO A 25 -5.08 22.48 4.99
C PRO A 25 -6.27 21.68 5.51
N ILE A 26 -6.52 20.51 4.92
CA ILE A 26 -7.63 19.63 5.31
C ILE A 26 -7.06 18.52 6.21
N ALA A 27 -7.32 18.60 7.51
CA ALA A 27 -7.01 17.51 8.44
C ALA A 27 -8.05 16.40 8.30
N ARG A 28 -7.65 15.26 7.72
CA ARG A 28 -8.53 14.10 7.55
C ARG A 28 -8.46 13.22 8.79
N ARG A 29 -9.63 12.82 9.31
CA ARG A 29 -9.69 11.75 10.31
C ARG A 29 -9.32 10.42 9.64
N PRO A 30 -8.62 9.51 10.33
CA PRO A 30 -8.39 8.17 9.81
C PRO A 30 -9.75 7.50 9.54
N PHE A 31 -9.86 6.81 8.41
CA PHE A 31 -11.07 6.06 8.08
C PHE A 31 -11.05 4.72 8.82
N GLU A 32 -11.97 4.54 9.75
CA GLU A 32 -12.21 3.27 10.43
C GLU A 32 -13.38 2.57 9.75
N SER A 33 -13.10 1.44 9.09
CA SER A 33 -14.14 0.67 8.42
C SER A 33 -15.00 -0.06 9.44
N ALA A 34 -16.32 -0.05 9.25
CA ALA A 34 -17.21 -0.89 10.03
C ALA A 34 -16.81 -2.37 9.91
N PRO A 35 -16.88 -3.16 11.00
CA PRO A 35 -16.58 -4.59 10.95
C PRO A 35 -17.58 -5.33 10.07
N LEU A 36 -17.17 -6.48 9.54
CA LEU A 36 -18.02 -7.31 8.70
C LEU A 36 -19.14 -7.96 9.54
N VAL A 37 -20.39 -7.61 9.26
CA VAL A 37 -21.58 -8.21 9.91
C VAL A 37 -22.27 -9.15 8.92
N ILE A 38 -22.31 -10.44 9.26
CA ILE A 38 -23.00 -11.46 8.46
C ILE A 38 -24.48 -11.47 8.85
N PRO A 39 -25.43 -11.37 7.90
CA PRO A 39 -26.86 -11.46 8.20
C PRO A 39 -27.22 -12.78 8.90
N LYS A 40 -28.13 -12.71 9.88
CA LYS A 40 -28.54 -13.88 10.68
C LYS A 40 -29.10 -15.03 9.84
N VAL A 41 -29.81 -14.70 8.75
CA VAL A 41 -30.37 -15.70 7.82
C VAL A 41 -29.25 -16.48 7.15
N LEU A 42 -28.32 -15.77 6.51
CA LEU A 42 -27.15 -16.36 5.87
C LEU A 42 -26.31 -17.17 6.87
N GLN A 43 -26.07 -16.63 8.08
CA GLN A 43 -25.29 -17.33 9.10
C GLN A 43 -25.90 -18.68 9.49
N LYS A 44 -27.24 -18.82 9.51
CA LYS A 44 -27.92 -20.07 9.84
C LYS A 44 -27.74 -21.12 8.75
N GLU A 45 -27.86 -20.69 7.49
CA GLU A 45 -27.76 -21.52 6.28
C GLU A 45 -26.31 -21.95 5.98
N LEU A 46 -25.31 -21.23 6.49
CA LEU A 46 -23.91 -21.59 6.30
C LEU A 46 -23.59 -22.99 6.86
N PRO A 47 -22.85 -23.82 6.10
CA PRO A 47 -22.35 -25.10 6.58
C PRO A 47 -21.57 -24.96 7.88
N TYR A 48 -21.61 -25.98 8.74
CA TYR A 48 -21.00 -25.95 10.08
C TYR A 48 -19.55 -25.46 10.08
N ARG A 49 -18.75 -25.89 9.09
CA ARG A 49 -17.34 -25.51 8.95
C ARG A 49 -17.12 -24.01 8.67
N LEU A 50 -18.04 -23.38 7.93
CA LEU A 50 -17.95 -21.97 7.50
C LEU A 50 -18.73 -21.03 8.42
N LYS A 51 -19.56 -21.57 9.31
CA LYS A 51 -20.34 -20.79 10.27
C LYS A 51 -19.36 -20.09 11.23
N PRO A 52 -19.38 -18.75 11.32
CA PRO A 52 -18.49 -18.03 12.21
C PRO A 52 -18.83 -18.39 13.65
N LYS A 53 -17.85 -18.91 14.38
CA LYS A 53 -17.95 -19.25 15.81
C LYS A 53 -17.66 -17.99 16.64
N VAL A 54 -18.46 -16.95 16.44
CA VAL A 54 -18.30 -15.74 17.22
C VAL A 54 -18.79 -16.07 18.64
N ALA A 55 -17.86 -16.18 19.60
CA ALA A 55 -18.16 -16.41 21.02
C ALA A 55 -18.78 -15.19 21.71
N GLN A 56 -19.34 -14.25 20.93
CA GLN A 56 -19.83 -12.99 21.45
C GLN A 56 -21.20 -13.21 22.11
N GLU A 57 -21.23 -12.85 23.39
CA GLU A 57 -22.41 -12.60 24.24
C GLU A 57 -23.06 -13.77 24.97
N LEU A 58 -22.66 -15.02 24.73
CA LEU A 58 -23.01 -16.13 25.61
C LEU A 58 -21.96 -16.34 26.72
N ARG A 59 -21.34 -15.26 27.23
CA ARG A 59 -20.94 -15.32 28.64
C ARG A 59 -22.24 -15.51 29.39
N LYS A 60 -22.50 -16.74 29.82
CA LYS A 60 -23.76 -17.09 30.47
C LYS A 60 -23.98 -16.05 31.57
N LYS A 61 -25.22 -15.61 31.80
CA LYS A 61 -25.52 -14.67 32.89
C LYS A 61 -24.89 -15.13 34.22
N GLU A 62 -24.77 -16.45 34.38
CA GLU A 62 -24.06 -17.15 35.45
C GLU A 62 -22.58 -16.77 35.56
N GLU A 63 -21.82 -16.75 34.46
CA GLU A 63 -20.41 -16.36 34.44
C GLU A 63 -20.23 -14.88 34.81
N LYS A 64 -21.15 -14.00 34.38
CA LYS A 64 -21.12 -12.59 34.78
C LYS A 64 -21.36 -12.41 36.28
N LEU A 65 -22.26 -13.19 36.86
CA LEU A 65 -22.53 -13.16 38.29
C LEU A 65 -21.30 -13.63 39.09
N VAL A 66 -20.66 -14.73 38.63
CA VAL A 66 -19.42 -15.23 39.22
C VAL A 66 -18.31 -14.18 39.09
N GLU A 67 -18.06 -13.65 37.90
CA GLU A 67 -17.06 -12.59 37.65
C GLU A 67 -17.28 -11.37 38.56
N GLN A 68 -18.54 -10.94 38.77
CA GLN A 68 -18.86 -9.82 39.67
C GLN A 68 -18.53 -10.13 41.14
N HIS A 69 -18.83 -11.34 41.60
CA HIS A 69 -18.60 -11.73 43.00
C HIS A 69 -17.18 -12.21 43.28
N THR A 70 -16.41 -12.58 42.26
CA THR A 70 -15.00 -13.02 42.37
C THR A 70 -14.01 -12.01 41.80
N ALA A 71 -14.44 -10.79 41.49
CA ALA A 71 -13.56 -9.76 40.92
C ALA A 71 -12.47 -9.38 41.93
N VAL A 72 -11.21 -9.52 41.52
CA VAL A 72 -10.06 -9.07 42.32
C VAL A 72 -9.91 -7.57 42.15
N ILE A 73 -10.02 -6.82 43.25
CA ILE A 73 -9.79 -5.38 43.28
C ILE A 73 -8.32 -5.15 43.64
N LEU A 74 -7.61 -4.41 42.81
CA LEU A 74 -6.20 -4.08 43.04
C LEU A 74 -6.06 -2.97 44.09
N GLU A 75 -5.00 -3.06 44.90
CA GLU A 75 -4.63 -1.99 45.81
C GLU A 75 -4.18 -0.74 45.03
N PRO A 76 -4.25 0.48 45.62
CA PRO A 76 -3.94 1.73 44.90
C PRO A 76 -2.53 1.77 44.29
N HIS A 77 -1.56 1.12 44.92
CA HIS A 77 -0.20 1.03 44.40
C HIS A 77 -0.11 0.08 43.20
N GLU A 78 -0.74 -1.09 43.30
CA GLU A 78 -0.79 -2.09 42.23
C GLU A 78 -1.54 -1.57 41.01
N SER A 79 -2.64 -0.85 41.22
CA SER A 79 -3.40 -0.19 40.16
C SER A 79 -2.54 0.82 39.37
N LYS A 80 -1.71 1.61 40.07
CA LYS A 80 -0.77 2.55 39.41
C LYS A 80 0.29 1.82 38.59
N ILE A 81 0.84 0.72 39.12
CA ILE A 81 1.81 -0.10 38.39
C ILE A 81 1.16 -0.73 37.16
N HIS A 82 -0.04 -1.28 37.31
CA HIS A 82 -0.79 -1.89 36.22
C HIS A 82 -1.04 -0.89 35.09
N GLN A 83 -1.55 0.29 35.44
CA GLN A 83 -1.77 1.37 34.47
C GLN A 83 -0.48 1.79 33.78
N PHE A 84 0.63 1.86 34.52
CA PHE A 84 1.93 2.16 33.94
C PHE A 84 2.36 1.10 32.92
N MET A 85 2.22 -0.18 33.25
CA MET A 85 2.54 -1.27 32.33
C MET A 85 1.67 -1.24 31.08
N GLU A 86 0.35 -1.01 31.20
CA GLU A 86 -0.55 -0.85 30.05
C GLU A 86 -0.12 0.30 29.12
N MET A 87 0.30 1.44 29.70
CA MET A 87 0.82 2.56 28.91
C MET A 87 2.12 2.19 28.19
N VAL A 88 3.04 1.47 28.84
CA VAL A 88 4.30 1.03 28.22
C VAL A 88 4.02 0.06 27.08
N ASP A 89 3.11 -0.89 27.27
CA ASP A 89 2.75 -1.88 26.25
C ASP A 89 2.11 -1.23 25.03
N THR A 90 1.15 -0.32 25.23
CA THR A 90 0.51 0.42 24.14
C THR A 90 1.52 1.25 23.33
N LEU A 91 2.43 1.96 24.01
CA LEU A 91 3.50 2.71 23.34
C LEU A 91 4.44 1.80 22.55
N TYR A 92 4.77 0.63 23.09
CA TYR A 92 5.61 -0.35 22.41
C TYR A 92 4.92 -0.91 21.16
N GLU A 93 3.64 -1.25 21.23
CA GLU A 93 2.86 -1.68 20.08
C GLU A 93 2.77 -0.60 19.00
N GLU A 94 2.56 0.65 19.37
CA GLU A 94 2.55 1.78 18.43
C GLU A 94 3.88 1.94 17.73
N LYS A 95 4.99 1.83 18.48
CA LYS A 95 6.34 1.87 17.91
C LYS A 95 6.54 0.73 16.90
N GLN A 96 6.21 -0.50 17.27
CA GLN A 96 6.28 -1.66 16.38
C GLN A 96 5.42 -1.49 15.11
N LYS A 97 4.21 -0.91 15.24
CA LYS A 97 3.35 -0.59 14.08
C LYS A 97 4.02 0.43 13.16
N LYS A 98 4.60 1.51 13.70
CA LYS A 98 5.34 2.54 12.93
C LYS A 98 6.57 1.96 12.22
N ASP A 99 7.36 1.15 12.93
CA ASP A 99 8.58 0.54 12.38
C ASP A 99 8.24 -0.43 11.23
N ARG A 100 7.19 -1.23 11.37
CA ARG A 100 6.69 -2.11 10.31
C ARG A 100 6.18 -1.33 9.10
N GLN A 101 5.40 -0.27 9.28
CA GLN A 101 4.95 0.59 8.18
C GLN A 101 6.13 1.20 7.41
N ALA A 102 7.12 1.73 8.15
CA ALA A 102 8.33 2.27 7.54
C ALA A 102 9.13 1.21 6.78
N LEU A 103 9.20 -0.02 7.28
CA LEU A 103 9.84 -1.14 6.60
C LEU A 103 9.08 -1.54 5.32
N GLU A 104 7.75 -1.66 5.38
CA GLU A 104 6.91 -1.98 4.23
C GLU A 104 7.08 -0.97 3.10
N GLU A 105 7.14 0.33 3.43
CA GLU A 105 7.41 1.38 2.45
C GLU A 105 8.80 1.25 1.80
N ARG A 106 9.84 0.98 2.61
CA ARG A 106 11.21 0.77 2.10
C ARG A 106 11.29 -0.45 1.19
N VAL A 107 10.71 -1.57 1.61
CA VAL A 107 10.67 -2.82 0.83
C VAL A 107 9.90 -2.61 -0.47
N LYS A 108 8.78 -1.88 -0.44
CA LYS A 108 8.00 -1.56 -1.64
C LYS A 108 8.83 -0.72 -2.63
N LYS A 109 9.52 0.32 -2.17
CA LYS A 109 10.41 1.14 -3.02
C LYS A 109 11.52 0.30 -3.63
N HIS A 110 12.24 -0.47 -2.81
CA HIS A 110 13.31 -1.36 -3.27
C HIS A 110 12.81 -2.41 -4.28
N ARG A 111 11.62 -2.98 -4.06
CA ARG A 111 11.01 -3.94 -5.00
C ARG A 111 10.73 -3.30 -6.37
N LEU A 112 10.29 -2.04 -6.39
CA LEU A 112 10.06 -1.32 -7.65
C LEU A 112 11.38 -1.06 -8.38
N GLU A 113 12.40 -0.58 -7.68
CA GLU A 113 13.74 -0.34 -8.25
C GLU A 113 14.36 -1.61 -8.83
N MET A 114 14.31 -2.73 -8.07
CA MET A 114 14.81 -4.02 -8.55
C MET A 114 14.03 -4.52 -9.77
N ALA A 115 12.71 -4.34 -9.80
CA ALA A 115 11.89 -4.72 -10.95
C ALA A 115 12.26 -3.90 -12.21
N GLU A 116 12.56 -2.60 -12.06
CA GLU A 116 13.04 -1.75 -13.15
C GLU A 116 14.42 -2.20 -13.66
N LEU A 117 15.36 -2.49 -12.75
CA LEU A 117 16.69 -2.99 -13.11
C LEU A 117 16.60 -4.32 -13.85
N ASP A 118 15.76 -5.24 -13.38
CA ASP A 118 15.58 -6.54 -14.04
C ASP A 118 14.91 -6.38 -15.41
N ALA A 119 13.94 -5.47 -15.55
CA ALA A 119 13.38 -5.13 -16.86
C ALA A 119 14.44 -4.57 -17.82
N GLN A 120 15.37 -3.74 -17.34
CA GLN A 120 16.49 -3.23 -18.14
C GLN A 120 17.46 -4.36 -18.55
N LYS A 121 17.81 -5.26 -17.62
CA LYS A 121 18.65 -6.43 -17.91
C LYS A 121 18.01 -7.31 -18.99
N VAL A 122 16.71 -7.62 -18.86
CA VAL A 122 15.97 -8.41 -19.86
C VAL A 122 15.96 -7.72 -21.22
N ARG A 123 15.76 -6.40 -21.28
CA ARG A 123 15.87 -5.62 -22.53
C ARG A 123 17.28 -5.70 -23.12
N GLY A 124 18.32 -5.62 -22.29
CA GLY A 124 19.71 -5.79 -22.69
C GLY A 124 19.98 -7.16 -23.31
N ILE A 125 19.58 -8.23 -22.62
CA ILE A 125 19.72 -9.62 -23.10
C ILE A 125 18.99 -9.83 -24.42
N LYS A 126 17.76 -9.30 -24.57
CA LYS A 126 17.02 -9.38 -25.83
C LYS A 126 17.74 -8.66 -26.98
N LYS A 127 18.32 -7.48 -26.71
CA LYS A 127 19.10 -6.71 -27.70
C LYS A 127 20.37 -7.47 -28.11
N THR A 128 21.12 -8.03 -27.17
CA THR A 128 22.36 -8.77 -27.47
C THR A 128 22.06 -10.05 -28.26
N LYS A 129 21.07 -10.85 -27.82
CA LYS A 129 20.61 -12.05 -28.57
C LYS A 129 20.21 -11.70 -29.99
N LYS A 130 19.42 -10.64 -30.19
CA LYS A 130 19.02 -10.15 -31.53
C LYS A 130 20.23 -9.77 -32.40
N LYS A 131 21.24 -9.10 -31.83
CA LYS A 131 22.48 -8.75 -32.57
C LYS A 131 23.26 -9.99 -32.98
N ILE A 132 23.43 -10.96 -32.08
CA ILE A 132 24.16 -12.20 -32.34
C ILE A 132 23.47 -13.01 -33.45
N CYS A 133 22.17 -13.25 -33.35
CA CYS A 133 21.41 -13.97 -34.38
C CYS A 133 21.48 -13.29 -35.75
N ARG A 134 21.41 -11.95 -35.79
CA ARG A 134 21.56 -11.19 -37.05
C ARG A 134 22.96 -11.34 -37.66
N ALA A 135 24.01 -11.32 -36.84
CA ALA A 135 25.38 -11.49 -37.32
C ALA A 135 25.61 -12.91 -37.86
N LEU A 136 25.11 -13.94 -37.17
CA LEU A 136 25.16 -15.33 -37.62
C LEU A 136 24.42 -15.53 -38.94
N SER A 137 23.19 -15.03 -39.06
CA SER A 137 22.40 -15.12 -40.29
C SER A 137 23.08 -14.43 -41.48
N LYS A 138 23.66 -13.23 -41.29
CA LYS A 138 24.43 -12.55 -42.34
C LYS A 138 25.67 -13.34 -42.75
N ARG A 139 26.37 -13.97 -41.80
CA ARG A 139 27.54 -14.81 -42.07
C ARG A 139 27.15 -16.05 -42.87
N GLU A 140 26.02 -16.69 -42.54
CA GLU A 140 25.48 -17.81 -43.29
C GLU A 140 25.07 -17.41 -44.71
N GLN A 141 24.37 -16.28 -44.88
CA GLN A 141 24.02 -15.75 -46.20
C GLN A 141 25.25 -15.45 -47.06
N MET A 142 26.31 -14.87 -46.47
CA MET A 142 27.57 -14.64 -47.19
C MET A 142 28.25 -15.96 -47.59
N LYS A 143 28.23 -16.99 -46.73
CA LYS A 143 28.74 -18.32 -47.09
C LYS A 143 27.95 -18.94 -48.25
N LEU A 144 26.61 -18.87 -48.20
CA LEU A 144 25.74 -19.38 -49.27
C LEU A 144 25.96 -18.64 -50.59
N ARG A 145 26.06 -17.30 -50.56
CA ARG A 145 26.38 -16.50 -51.75
C ARG A 145 27.74 -16.88 -52.34
N LYS A 146 28.77 -16.95 -51.50
CA LYS A 146 30.11 -17.38 -51.95
C LYS A 146 30.10 -18.78 -52.58
N ALA A 147 29.33 -19.71 -52.02
CA ALA A 147 29.17 -21.05 -52.59
C ALA A 147 28.43 -21.01 -53.94
N LEU A 148 27.36 -20.23 -54.08
CA LEU A 148 26.65 -20.02 -55.36
C LEU A 148 27.56 -19.39 -56.41
N ASP A 149 28.29 -18.32 -56.06
CA ASP A 149 29.20 -17.61 -56.96
C ASP A 149 30.33 -18.52 -57.48
N SER A 150 30.80 -19.46 -56.65
CA SER A 150 31.81 -20.46 -57.04
C SER A 150 31.28 -21.52 -58.02
N VAL A 151 29.98 -21.81 -58.01
CA VAL A 151 29.36 -22.76 -58.95
C VAL A 151 29.08 -22.08 -60.29
N THR A 152 28.64 -20.82 -60.28
CA THR A 152 28.37 -20.03 -61.49
C THR A 152 29.61 -19.58 -62.25
N SER A 153 30.79 -19.54 -61.61
CA SER A 153 32.07 -19.19 -62.27
C SER A 153 32.81 -20.40 -62.86
N HIS A 154 32.26 -21.60 -62.72
CA HIS A 154 32.76 -22.84 -63.31
C HIS A 154 31.79 -23.46 -64.34
N SER A 155 30.77 -22.69 -64.76
CA SER A 155 29.87 -22.97 -65.88
C SER A 155 30.09 -21.94 -66.98
#